data_AF-A0A2E8H2Y6-F1
#
_entry.id   AF-A0A2E8H2Y6-F1
#
_cell.length_a   1.000
_cell.length_b   1.000
_cell.length_c   1.000
_cell.angle_alpha   90.00
_cell.angle_beta   90.00
_cell.angle_gamma   90.00
#
_symmetry.space_group_name_H-M   'P 1'
#
loop_
_entity.id
_entity.type
_entity.pdbx_description
1 polymer ?
#
loop_
_entity_poly.entity_id
_entity_poly.type
_entity_poly.pdbx_seq_one_letter_code
_entity_poly.pdbx_strand_id
1 'polypeptide(L)'
;MLNQITVRAIPDELKREIESRAQADGESLNKSVIRLLKQAVGLDRPERKKRDLSAFAGTWTEAEAAEFDRSVRIFDTIDEDLWK
;
A
#
# COMPACT_ATOMS: atom_id res chain seq x y z
N MET A 1 25.50 7.43 -11.21
CA MET A 1 26.68 7.78 -10.40
C MET A 1 26.58 7.02 -9.09
N LEU A 2 27.70 6.53 -8.55
CA LEU A 2 27.74 5.97 -7.20
C LEU A 2 27.78 7.14 -6.20
N ASN A 3 26.71 7.30 -5.42
CA ASN A 3 26.63 8.31 -4.36
C ASN A 3 26.69 7.60 -3.01
N GLN A 4 27.67 7.98 -2.18
CA GLN A 4 27.90 7.37 -0.86
C GLN A 4 27.76 8.43 0.24
N ILE A 5 27.05 8.08 1.30
CA ILE A 5 26.93 8.86 2.54
C ILE A 5 27.37 7.95 3.69
N THR A 6 28.24 8.44 4.57
CA THR A 6 28.69 7.72 5.77
C THR A 6 28.11 8.40 7.01
N VAL A 7 27.23 7.71 7.73
CA VAL A 7 26.69 8.16 9.02
C VAL A 7 27.55 7.53 10.13
N ARG A 8 28.16 8.37 10.96
CA ARG A 8 29.05 7.94 12.06
C ARG A 8 28.29 7.90 13.39
N ALA A 9 28.79 7.11 14.33
CA ALA A 9 28.27 7.01 15.69
C ALA A 9 26.76 6.65 15.75
N ILE A 10 26.32 5.72 14.91
CA ILE A 10 24.96 5.16 14.99
C ILE A 10 24.86 4.37 16.31
N PRO A 11 23.88 4.64 17.18
CA PRO A 11 23.64 3.85 18.38
C PRO A 11 23.38 2.38 18.05
N ASP A 12 23.90 1.47 18.87
CA ASP A 12 23.75 0.02 18.63
C ASP A 12 22.28 -0.42 18.58
N GLU A 13 21.42 0.20 19.39
CA GLU A 13 19.98 -0.03 19.38
C GLU A 13 19.35 0.31 18.01
N LEU A 14 19.74 1.45 17.43
CA LEU A 14 19.23 1.90 16.13
C LEU A 14 19.74 0.98 15.01
N LYS A 15 21.00 0.57 15.07
CA LYS A 15 21.56 -0.39 14.12
C LYS A 15 20.78 -1.71 14.12
N ARG A 16 20.54 -2.27 15.31
CA ARG A 16 19.79 -3.53 15.48
C ARG A 16 18.36 -3.43 14.96
N GLU A 17 17.69 -2.33 15.24
CA GLU A 17 16.32 -2.09 14.75
C GLU A 17 16.26 -2.03 13.22
N ILE A 18 17.23 -1.36 12.57
CA ILE A 18 17.30 -1.29 11.11
C ILE A 18 17.58 -2.68 10.51
N GLU A 19 18.51 -3.45 11.10
CA GLU A 19 18.83 -4.82 10.66
C GLU A 19 17.62 -5.76 10.80
N SER A 20 16.90 -5.67 11.92
CA SER A 20 15.68 -6.46 12.16
C SER A 20 14.60 -6.15 11.12
N ARG A 21 14.37 -4.88 10.81
CA ARG A 21 13.41 -4.46 9.76
C ARG A 21 13.83 -4.95 8.38
N ALA A 22 15.12 -4.85 8.05
CA ALA A 22 15.64 -5.33 6.78
C ALA A 22 15.38 -6.84 6.61
N GLN A 23 15.60 -7.63 7.67
CA GLN A 23 15.32 -9.06 7.66
C GLN A 23 13.83 -9.37 7.55
N ALA A 24 12.98 -8.65 8.29
CA ALA A 24 11.52 -8.83 8.25
C ALA A 24 10.93 -8.50 6.87
N ASP A 25 11.43 -7.45 6.22
CA ASP A 25 10.96 -6.99 4.91
C ASP A 25 11.63 -7.73 3.73
N GLY A 26 12.60 -8.61 3.99
CA GLY A 26 13.39 -9.29 2.95
C GLY A 26 14.22 -8.34 2.09
N GLU A 27 14.62 -7.19 2.64
CA GLU A 27 15.35 -6.14 1.94
C GLU A 27 16.82 -6.10 2.38
N SER A 28 17.71 -5.60 1.51
CA SER A 28 19.09 -5.33 1.93
C SER A 28 19.13 -4.19 2.97
N LEU A 29 20.16 -4.20 3.83
CA LEU A 29 20.33 -3.17 4.84
C LEU A 29 20.36 -1.77 4.23
N ASN A 30 21.09 -1.59 3.11
CA ASN A 30 21.15 -0.31 2.40
C ASN A 30 19.79 0.13 1.87
N LYS A 31 18.98 -0.79 1.32
CA LYS A 31 17.64 -0.48 0.83
C LYS A 31 16.73 -0.02 1.97
N SER A 32 16.81 -0.69 3.12
CA SER A 32 16.08 -0.33 4.33
C SER A 32 16.47 1.06 4.86
N VAL A 33 17.78 1.36 4.93
CA VAL A 33 18.29 2.67 5.34
C VAL A 33 17.77 3.77 4.42
N ILE A 34 17.89 3.59 3.10
CA ILE A 34 17.41 4.59 2.12
C ILE A 34 15.89 4.79 2.25
N ARG A 35 15.12 3.72 2.42
CA ARG A 35 13.67 3.78 2.61
C ARG A 35 13.30 4.58 3.87
N LEU A 36 13.93 4.27 5.00
CA LEU A 36 13.70 4.98 6.27
C LEU A 36 14.07 6.46 6.17
N LEU A 37 15.19 6.78 5.51
CA LEU A 37 15.59 8.17 5.27
C LEU A 37 14.56 8.91 4.40
N LYS A 38 14.10 8.30 3.30
CA LYS A 38 13.05 8.88 2.45
C LYS A 38 11.77 9.15 3.24
N GLN A 39 11.37 8.26 4.13
CA GLN A 39 10.21 8.46 5.01
C GLN A 39 10.43 9.63 5.96
N ALA A 40 11.59 9.67 6.62
CA ALA A 40 11.92 10.72 7.59
C ALA A 40 11.95 12.13 6.97
N VAL A 41 12.40 12.25 5.72
CA VAL A 41 12.47 13.54 4.99
C VAL A 41 11.24 13.81 4.11
N GLY A 42 10.20 12.97 4.17
CA GLY A 42 8.97 13.16 3.38
C GLY A 42 9.12 12.95 1.87
N LEU A 43 10.20 12.28 1.43
CA LEU A 43 10.42 11.87 0.04
C LEU A 43 9.74 10.55 -0.30
N ASP A 44 9.38 9.74 0.70
CA ASP A 44 8.51 8.58 0.54
C ASP A 44 7.06 9.08 0.46
N ARG A 45 6.72 9.77 -0.64
CA ARG A 45 5.32 9.82 -1.06
C ARG A 45 5.03 8.41 -1.56
N PRO A 46 4.20 7.61 -0.88
CA PRO A 46 3.82 6.34 -1.46
C PRO A 46 3.26 6.68 -2.84
N GLU A 47 3.90 6.17 -3.91
CA GLU A 47 3.10 5.78 -5.06
C GLU A 47 2.02 4.92 -4.41
N ARG A 48 0.78 5.43 -4.36
CA ARG A 48 -0.34 4.69 -3.77
C ARG A 48 -0.22 3.29 -4.35
N LYS A 49 0.21 2.31 -3.54
CA LYS A 49 0.31 0.91 -3.97
C LYS A 49 -1.10 0.59 -4.40
N LYS A 50 -1.38 0.67 -5.70
CA LYS A 50 -2.66 0.25 -6.24
C LYS A 50 -2.69 -1.23 -5.88
N ARG A 51 -3.61 -1.60 -5.01
CA ARG A 51 -3.87 -3.01 -4.76
C ARG A 51 -4.19 -3.62 -6.12
N ASP A 52 -3.46 -4.65 -6.50
CA ASP A 52 -3.79 -5.40 -7.68
C ASP A 52 -5.09 -6.15 -7.39
N LEU A 53 -6.17 -5.69 -8.03
CA LEU A 53 -7.50 -6.28 -7.91
C LEU A 53 -7.85 -7.13 -9.15
N SER A 54 -6.89 -7.38 -10.04
CA SER A 54 -7.12 -8.18 -11.26
C SER A 54 -7.67 -9.57 -10.94
N ALA A 55 -7.28 -10.16 -9.81
CA ALA A 55 -7.79 -11.44 -9.33
C ALA A 55 -9.31 -11.45 -9.01
N PHE A 56 -9.95 -10.28 -8.86
CA PHE A 56 -11.38 -10.15 -8.61
C PHE A 56 -12.17 -9.76 -9.87
N ALA A 57 -11.48 -9.42 -10.97
CA ALA A 57 -12.14 -9.03 -12.21
C ALA A 57 -12.62 -10.28 -12.97
N GLY A 58 -13.92 -10.33 -13.28
CA GLY A 58 -14.50 -11.41 -14.09
C GLY A 58 -14.66 -12.75 -13.35
N THR A 59 -14.66 -12.74 -12.01
CA THR A 59 -14.82 -13.97 -11.20
C THR A 59 -16.28 -14.37 -10.97
N TRP A 60 -17.23 -13.49 -11.26
CA TRP A 60 -18.65 -13.78 -11.07
C TRP A 60 -19.19 -14.70 -12.15
N THR A 61 -19.94 -15.69 -11.72
CA THR A 61 -20.83 -16.46 -12.59
C THR A 61 -22.03 -15.60 -13.01
N GLU A 62 -22.70 -16.00 -14.09
CA GLU A 62 -23.92 -15.32 -14.55
C GLU A 62 -25.03 -15.33 -13.48
N ALA A 63 -25.10 -16.38 -12.66
CA ALA A 63 -26.07 -16.49 -11.57
C ALA A 63 -25.81 -15.47 -10.45
N GLU A 64 -24.54 -15.33 -10.04
CA GLU A 64 -24.12 -14.33 -9.03
C GLU A 64 -24.36 -12.91 -9.53
N ALA A 65 -24.06 -12.63 -10.80
CA ALA A 65 -24.36 -11.34 -11.42
C ALA A 65 -25.86 -11.03 -11.41
N ALA A 66 -26.70 -11.99 -11.82
CA ALA A 66 -28.14 -11.80 -11.82
C ALA A 66 -28.74 -11.64 -10.41
N GLU A 67 -28.17 -12.31 -9.40
CA GLU A 67 -28.57 -12.15 -8.00
C GLU A 67 -28.21 -10.77 -7.45
N PHE A 68 -27.01 -10.29 -7.75
CA PHE A 68 -26.58 -8.96 -7.39
C PHE A 68 -27.49 -7.90 -7.99
N ASP A 69 -27.77 -7.96 -9.30
CA ASP A 69 -28.65 -7.00 -9.99
C ASP A 69 -30.04 -6.94 -9.36
N ARG A 70 -30.60 -8.09 -8.96
CA ARG A 70 -31.89 -8.13 -8.25
C ARG A 70 -31.80 -7.46 -6.88
N SER A 71 -30.68 -7.66 -6.17
CA SER A 71 -30.48 -7.16 -4.81
C SER A 71 -30.25 -5.66 -4.76
N VAL A 72 -29.57 -5.10 -5.76
CA VAL A 72 -29.25 -3.66 -5.82
C VAL A 72 -30.32 -2.81 -6.48
N ARG A 73 -31.35 -3.40 -7.09
CA ARG A 73 -32.44 -2.69 -7.79
C ARG A 73 -33.11 -1.59 -6.96
N ILE A 74 -33.14 -1.71 -5.63
CA ILE A 74 -33.67 -0.67 -4.74
C ILE A 74 -32.92 0.66 -4.85
N PHE A 75 -31.63 0.63 -5.24
CA PHE A 75 -30.78 1.80 -5.40
C PHE A 75 -30.88 2.45 -6.79
N ASP A 76 -31.61 1.85 -7.74
CA ASP A 76 -31.79 2.42 -9.09
C ASP A 76 -32.81 3.55 -9.14
N THR A 77 -33.58 3.75 -8.06
CA THR A 77 -34.56 4.84 -7.96
C THR A 77 -33.93 6.02 -7.24
N ILE A 78 -33.95 7.19 -7.87
CA ILE A 78 -33.52 8.44 -7.22
C ILE A 78 -34.56 8.80 -6.16
N ASP A 79 -34.12 8.87 -4.91
CA ASP A 79 -34.90 9.43 -3.80
C ASP A 79 -34.72 10.95 -3.80
N GLU A 80 -35.75 11.67 -4.25
CA GLU A 80 -35.72 13.13 -4.37
C GLU A 80 -35.58 13.85 -3.02
N ASP A 81 -35.95 13.22 -1.92
CA ASP A 81 -35.83 13.83 -0.59
C ASP A 81 -34.42 13.67 0.00
N LEU A 82 -33.64 12.69 -0.48
CA LEU A 82 -32.19 12.57 -0.18
C LEU A 82 -31.32 13.54 -0.98
N TRP A 83 -31.86 14.18 -2.03
CA TRP A 83 -31.12 15.08 -2.94
C TRP A 83 -31.33 16.59 -2.69
N LYS A 84 -32.13 16.97 -1.68
CA LYS A 84 -32.33 18.36 -1.25
C LYS A 84 -31.43 18.70 -0.06
#